data_AF-A0A9R0XHK6-F1
#
_entry.id   AF-A0A9R0XHK6-F1
#
_cell.length_a   1.000
_cell.length_b   1.000
_cell.length_c   1.000
_cell.angle_alpha   90.00
_cell.angle_beta   90.00
_cell.angle_gamma   90.00
#
_symmetry.space_group_name_H-M   'P 1'
#
loop_
_entity.id
_entity.type
_entity.pdbx_description
1 polymer ?
#
loop_
_entity_poly.entity_id
_entity_poly.type
_entity_poly.pdbx_seq_one_letter_code
_entity_poly.pdbx_strand_id
1 'polypeptide(L)'
;MALLMEPGSEPLTEGEKADLDAIAAIKESAAREYREEGNQFVNHRRALDDAEQAVRLSPSNLKAHYRAAKAALALDLLPQAASFCRRGLEQDPANEELKKFLAQVEAQQRERDLKRAKVAQAISAAKDLAAAIEKRGLRLGKAAYQQLTGVKKPKLDEQGVLHWPVLLLYPEVMSSDFIEDFPETDMFSEHLDLMFSESSPPLPWDENHAYTRDAIELYCQAGDGTPFSRSELLKYLLEGTVDSGSLPESLDGEDGEHGTVKGSTAISSSQGSSGKWIKVREGKTLQEALQHKDYIIPAVPVFFVVSRKSAFYSKFKAGNWSLP
;
A
#
# COMPACT_ATOMS: atom_id res chain seq x y z
N MET A 1 12.45 24.40 2.37
CA MET A 1 12.90 24.23 0.97
C MET A 1 14.01 23.20 1.01
N ALA A 2 13.90 22.10 0.28
CA ALA A 2 14.99 21.11 0.23
C ALA A 2 16.08 21.66 -0.68
N LEU A 3 17.31 21.74 -0.16
CA LEU A 3 18.53 22.03 -0.92
C LEU A 3 18.63 21.06 -2.11
N LEU A 4 18.35 21.53 -3.33
CA LEU A 4 18.67 20.86 -4.59
C LEU A 4 20.10 21.26 -5.00
N MET A 5 21.08 20.86 -4.18
CA MET A 5 22.49 20.99 -4.54
C MET A 5 22.99 19.69 -5.18
N GLU A 6 23.71 19.82 -6.29
CA GLU A 6 24.41 18.69 -6.92
C GLU A 6 25.43 18.11 -5.93
N PRO A 7 25.62 16.77 -5.86
CA PRO A 7 26.60 16.17 -4.98
C PRO A 7 28.00 16.76 -5.21
N GLY A 8 28.55 17.46 -4.19
CA GLY A 8 29.88 18.05 -4.24
C GLY A 8 29.96 19.53 -4.65
N SER A 9 28.83 20.22 -4.88
CA SER A 9 28.84 21.68 -5.08
C SER A 9 29.06 22.44 -3.77
N GLU A 10 29.78 23.57 -3.83
CA GLU A 10 29.97 24.49 -2.68
C GLU A 10 28.75 25.42 -2.52
N PRO A 11 28.36 25.78 -1.28
CA PRO A 11 27.24 26.69 -1.04
C PRO A 11 27.59 28.09 -1.54
N LEU A 12 26.70 28.69 -2.35
CA LEU A 12 26.89 30.00 -2.98
C LEU A 12 26.19 31.12 -2.19
N THR A 13 25.22 30.78 -1.33
CA THR A 13 24.46 31.71 -0.51
C THR A 13 24.61 31.42 0.98
N GLU A 14 24.46 32.45 1.83
CA GLU A 14 24.41 32.30 3.29
C GLU A 14 23.27 31.37 3.74
N GLY A 15 22.17 31.31 2.99
CA GLY A 15 21.07 30.37 3.23
C GLY A 15 21.48 28.91 3.00
N GLU A 16 22.14 28.61 1.88
CA GLU A 16 22.66 27.27 1.59
C GLU A 16 23.73 26.82 2.60
N LYS A 17 24.57 27.77 3.05
CA LYS A 17 25.57 27.51 4.10
C LYS A 17 24.92 27.18 5.44
N ALA A 18 23.90 27.95 5.86
CA ALA A 18 23.13 27.67 7.07
C ALA A 18 22.40 26.32 7.00
N ASP A 19 21.84 25.98 5.84
CA ASP A 19 21.19 24.68 5.62
C ASP A 19 22.20 23.52 5.68
N LEU A 20 23.41 23.66 5.11
CA LEU A 20 24.47 22.65 5.23
C LEU A 20 24.96 22.48 6.67
N ASP A 21 25.14 23.57 7.41
CA ASP A 21 25.50 23.53 8.82
C ASP A 21 24.41 22.84 9.66
N ALA A 22 23.13 23.11 9.37
CA ALA A 22 22.00 22.42 10.00
C ALA A 22 21.99 20.92 9.69
N ILE A 23 22.24 20.52 8.44
CA ILE A 23 22.36 19.11 8.05
C ILE A 23 23.54 18.45 8.77
N ALA A 24 24.69 19.12 8.87
CA ALA A 24 25.86 18.62 9.57
C ALA A 24 25.58 18.43 11.07
N ALA A 25 24.92 19.39 11.71
CA ALA A 25 24.52 19.29 13.11
C ALA A 25 23.55 18.13 13.36
N ILE A 26 22.55 17.92 12.49
CA ILE A 26 21.62 16.78 12.56
C ILE A 26 22.35 15.45 12.40
N LYS A 27 23.29 15.35 11.46
CA LYS A 27 24.11 14.14 11.28
C LYS A 27 24.95 13.86 12.52
N GLU A 28 25.56 14.87 13.12
CA GLU A 28 26.36 14.71 14.32
C GLU A 28 25.51 14.31 15.53
N SER A 29 24.35 14.93 15.72
CA SER A 29 23.43 14.55 16.81
C SER A 29 22.94 13.11 16.65
N ALA A 30 22.54 12.72 15.44
CA ALA A 30 22.12 11.35 15.15
C ALA A 30 23.26 10.35 15.37
N ALA A 31 24.49 10.68 14.96
CA ALA A 31 25.66 9.82 15.17
C ALA A 31 25.97 9.61 16.66
N ARG A 32 25.80 10.64 17.50
CA ARG A 32 25.95 10.52 18.96
C ARG A 32 24.86 9.61 19.55
N GLU A 33 23.61 9.82 19.15
CA GLU A 33 22.47 9.03 19.60
C GLU A 33 22.65 7.55 19.26
N TYR A 34 22.92 7.20 17.99
CA TYR A 34 23.16 5.81 17.58
C TYR A 34 24.37 5.18 18.28
N ARG A 35 25.41 5.96 18.58
CA ARG A 35 26.56 5.48 19.35
C ARG A 35 26.18 5.17 20.80
N GLU A 36 25.38 6.03 21.43
CA GLU A 36 24.89 5.82 22.79
C GLU A 36 23.96 4.61 22.87
N GLU A 37 23.03 4.47 21.94
CA GLU A 37 22.19 3.28 21.80
C GLU A 37 23.04 2.02 21.64
N GLY A 38 23.99 2.02 20.70
CA GLY A 38 24.91 0.90 20.48
C GLY A 38 25.69 0.52 21.74
N ASN A 39 26.16 1.50 22.51
CA ASN A 39 26.81 1.25 23.79
C ASN A 39 25.87 0.62 24.82
N GLN A 40 24.60 1.06 24.88
CA GLN A 40 23.59 0.46 25.75
C GLN A 40 23.34 -1.00 25.37
N PHE A 41 23.21 -1.33 24.08
CA PHE A 41 23.09 -2.71 23.61
C PHE A 41 24.25 -3.59 24.06
N VAL A 42 25.49 -3.12 23.93
CA VAL A 42 26.68 -3.84 24.40
C VAL A 42 26.63 -4.06 25.92
N ASN A 43 26.24 -3.05 26.69
CA ASN A 43 26.12 -3.15 28.15
C ASN A 43 25.02 -4.14 28.56
N HIS A 44 23.86 -4.13 27.89
CA HIS A 44 22.79 -5.09 28.14
C HIS A 44 23.21 -6.52 27.78
N ARG A 45 23.99 -6.70 26.70
CA ARG A 45 24.53 -8.01 26.33
C ARG A 45 25.48 -8.55 27.38
N ARG A 46 26.41 -7.72 27.87
CA ARG A 46 27.31 -8.10 28.97
C ARG A 46 26.54 -8.42 30.25
N ALA A 47 25.54 -7.61 30.60
CA ALA A 47 24.70 -7.86 31.76
C ALA A 47 23.91 -9.18 31.64
N LEU A 48 23.47 -9.53 30.43
CA LEU A 48 22.84 -10.82 30.16
C LEU A 48 23.83 -11.97 30.37
N ASP A 49 25.05 -11.88 29.79
CA ASP A 49 26.07 -12.91 29.93
C ASP A 49 26.48 -13.12 31.40
N ASP A 50 26.68 -12.04 32.16
CA ASP A 50 26.99 -12.10 33.59
C ASP A 50 25.85 -12.72 34.40
N ALA A 51 24.61 -12.35 34.10
CA ALA A 51 23.43 -12.91 34.75
C ALA A 51 23.23 -14.40 34.42
N GLU A 52 23.50 -14.80 33.18
CA GLU A 52 23.49 -16.21 32.78
C GLU A 52 24.54 -17.03 33.53
N GLN A 53 25.77 -16.52 33.64
CA GLN A 53 26.81 -17.18 34.43
C GLN A 53 26.41 -17.31 35.89
N ALA A 54 25.82 -16.27 36.48
CA ALA A 54 25.30 -16.33 37.84
C ALA A 54 24.19 -17.38 38.01
N VAL A 55 23.29 -17.51 37.02
CA VAL A 55 22.26 -18.57 36.98
C VAL A 55 22.89 -19.96 36.85
N ARG A 56 23.96 -20.12 36.04
CA ARG A 56 24.67 -21.41 35.90
C ARG A 56 25.36 -21.83 37.19
N LEU A 57 25.98 -20.90 37.89
CA LEU A 57 26.65 -21.15 39.17
C LEU A 57 25.67 -21.39 40.31
N SER A 58 24.54 -20.67 40.31
CA SER A 58 23.50 -20.78 41.34
C SER A 58 22.10 -20.76 40.71
N PRO A 59 21.58 -21.94 40.31
CA PRO A 59 20.26 -22.04 39.68
C PRO A 59 19.10 -21.59 40.58
N SER A 60 19.27 -21.59 41.91
CA SER A 60 18.25 -21.10 42.85
C SER A 60 18.26 -19.58 43.04
N ASN A 61 19.19 -18.85 42.41
CA ASN A 61 19.30 -17.40 42.56
C ASN A 61 18.24 -16.66 41.73
N LEU A 62 17.13 -16.28 42.39
CA LEU A 62 16.02 -15.54 41.77
C LEU A 62 16.44 -14.17 41.22
N LYS A 63 17.38 -13.48 41.88
CA LYS A 63 17.86 -12.16 41.41
C LYS A 63 18.65 -12.29 40.11
N ALA A 64 19.40 -13.38 39.94
CA ALA A 64 20.11 -13.66 38.69
C ALA A 64 19.12 -13.91 37.54
N HIS A 65 18.07 -14.71 37.77
CA HIS A 65 17.00 -14.92 36.79
C HIS A 65 16.29 -13.62 36.40
N TYR A 66 15.92 -12.79 37.38
CA TYR A 66 15.30 -11.50 37.11
C TYR A 66 16.21 -10.56 36.30
N ARG A 67 17.51 -10.49 36.64
CA ARG A 67 18.48 -9.67 35.89
C ARG A 67 18.67 -10.19 34.47
N ALA A 68 18.75 -11.50 34.27
CA ALA A 68 18.84 -12.12 32.96
C ALA A 68 17.59 -11.81 32.12
N ALA A 69 16.40 -11.95 32.71
CA ALA A 69 15.15 -11.63 32.03
C ALA A 69 15.07 -10.15 31.63
N LYS A 70 15.48 -9.24 32.54
CA LYS A 70 15.49 -7.80 32.28
C LYS A 70 16.49 -7.41 31.19
N ALA A 71 17.69 -8.00 31.21
CA ALA A 71 18.70 -7.77 30.19
C ALA A 71 18.25 -8.33 28.82
N ALA A 72 17.66 -9.53 28.80
CA ALA A 72 17.09 -10.11 27.59
C ALA A 72 15.95 -9.26 27.01
N LEU A 73 15.07 -8.70 27.85
CA LEU A 73 14.01 -7.79 27.42
C LEU A 73 14.59 -6.51 26.79
N ALA A 74 15.64 -5.92 27.39
CA ALA A 74 16.31 -4.74 26.85
C ALA A 74 16.99 -4.98 25.50
N LEU A 75 17.26 -6.24 25.15
CA LEU A 75 17.79 -6.68 23.86
C LEU A 75 16.69 -7.13 22.87
N ASP A 76 15.41 -6.91 23.20
CA ASP A 76 14.23 -7.41 22.47
C ASP A 76 14.20 -8.96 22.29
N LEU A 77 14.86 -9.69 23.19
CA LEU A 77 14.89 -11.16 23.20
C LEU A 77 13.73 -11.71 24.04
N LEU A 78 12.50 -11.38 23.67
CA LEU A 78 11.28 -11.73 24.41
C LEU A 78 11.15 -13.22 24.77
N PRO A 79 11.44 -14.20 23.89
CA PRO A 79 11.36 -15.61 24.25
C PRO A 79 12.37 -16.02 25.32
N GLN A 80 13.59 -15.46 25.27
CA GLN A 80 14.62 -15.72 26.28
C GLN A 80 14.24 -15.07 27.62
N ALA A 81 13.74 -13.84 27.60
CA ALA A 81 13.28 -13.15 28.80
C ALA A 81 12.19 -13.96 29.53
N ALA A 82 11.19 -14.47 28.78
CA ALA A 82 10.15 -15.32 29.34
C ALA A 82 10.72 -16.64 29.91
N SER A 83 11.69 -17.26 29.23
CA SER A 83 12.35 -18.48 29.71
C SER A 83 13.06 -18.26 31.05
N PHE A 84 13.80 -17.15 31.22
CA PHE A 84 14.44 -16.83 32.50
C PHE A 84 13.41 -16.62 33.62
N CYS A 85 12.29 -15.95 33.35
CA CYS A 85 11.23 -15.82 34.34
C CYS A 85 10.63 -17.17 34.75
N ARG A 86 10.32 -18.04 33.79
CA ARG A 86 9.75 -19.37 34.06
C ARG A 86 10.69 -20.23 34.88
N ARG A 87 11.98 -20.26 34.52
CA ARG A 87 13.02 -20.96 35.29
C ARG A 87 13.18 -20.42 36.70
N GLY A 88 13.07 -19.10 36.89
CA GLY A 88 13.05 -18.50 38.22
C GLY A 88 11.82 -18.92 39.04
N LEU A 89 10.64 -18.98 38.41
CA LEU A 89 9.40 -19.44 39.03
C LEU A 89 9.36 -20.94 39.34
N GLU A 90 10.14 -21.76 38.61
CA GLU A 90 10.35 -23.17 38.98
C GLU A 90 11.06 -23.31 40.34
N GLN A 91 11.90 -22.32 40.71
CA GLN A 91 12.59 -22.30 42.00
C GLN A 91 11.73 -21.69 43.12
N ASP A 92 10.97 -20.64 42.79
CA ASP A 92 10.02 -20.00 43.71
C ASP A 92 8.72 -19.64 43.00
N PRO A 93 7.72 -20.53 43.03
CA PRO A 93 6.41 -20.30 42.42
C PRO A 93 5.61 -19.16 43.08
N ALA A 94 5.99 -18.70 44.27
CA ALA A 94 5.29 -17.62 44.99
C ALA A 94 5.86 -16.23 44.66
N ASN A 95 6.90 -16.13 43.83
CA ASN A 95 7.54 -14.86 43.52
C ASN A 95 6.65 -13.95 42.63
N GLU A 96 6.00 -12.98 43.25
CA GLU A 96 5.09 -12.05 42.55
C GLU A 96 5.79 -11.13 41.55
N GLU A 97 7.06 -10.78 41.78
CA GLU A 97 7.83 -9.91 40.88
C GLU A 97 8.11 -10.61 39.54
N LEU A 98 8.56 -11.87 39.58
CA LEU A 98 8.78 -12.68 38.38
C LEU A 98 7.48 -13.01 37.65
N LYS A 99 6.38 -13.25 38.37
CA LYS A 99 5.05 -13.44 37.74
C LYS A 99 4.62 -12.20 36.97
N LYS A 100 4.71 -11.03 37.59
CA LYS A 100 4.36 -9.75 36.95
C LYS A 100 5.22 -9.49 35.72
N PHE A 101 6.52 -9.73 35.83
CA PHE A 101 7.45 -9.52 34.71
C PHE A 101 7.22 -10.53 33.57
N LEU A 102 6.97 -11.81 33.89
CA LEU A 102 6.58 -12.82 32.89
C LEU A 102 5.31 -12.39 32.14
N ALA A 103 4.28 -11.96 32.87
CA ALA A 103 3.03 -11.50 32.27
C ALA A 103 3.24 -10.31 31.32
N GLN A 104 4.13 -9.38 31.66
CA GLN A 104 4.51 -8.26 30.78
C GLN A 104 5.18 -8.75 29.50
N VAL A 105 6.20 -9.62 29.61
CA VAL A 105 6.94 -10.16 28.45
C VAL A 105 6.01 -10.96 27.54
N GLU A 106 5.16 -11.82 28.11
CA GLU A 106 4.21 -12.62 27.35
C GLU A 106 3.12 -11.76 26.69
N ALA A 107 2.69 -10.66 27.32
CA ALA A 107 1.79 -9.71 26.67
C ALA A 107 2.45 -9.03 25.46
N GLN A 108 3.69 -8.57 25.59
CA GLN A 108 4.44 -7.98 24.49
C GLN A 108 4.70 -8.97 23.35
N GLN A 109 5.06 -10.21 23.68
CA GLN A 109 5.25 -11.28 22.69
C GLN A 109 3.95 -11.58 21.94
N ARG A 110 2.82 -11.73 22.64
CA ARG A 110 1.50 -11.96 22.01
C ARG A 110 1.10 -10.81 21.09
N GLU A 111 1.32 -9.57 21.50
CA GLU A 111 1.02 -8.42 20.66
C GLU A 111 1.88 -8.43 19.38
N ARG A 112 3.17 -8.74 19.50
CA ARG A 112 4.10 -8.82 18.37
C ARG A 112 3.73 -9.95 17.41
N ASP A 113 3.41 -11.12 17.94
CA ASP A 113 3.01 -12.28 17.14
C ASP A 113 1.69 -12.02 16.42
N LEU A 114 0.73 -11.36 17.08
CA LEU A 114 -0.51 -10.92 16.43
C LEU A 114 -0.25 -9.93 15.29
N LYS A 115 0.60 -8.92 15.51
CA LYS A 115 1.01 -7.98 14.46
C LYS A 115 1.69 -8.70 13.30
N ARG A 116 2.65 -9.59 13.58
CA ARG A 116 3.37 -10.37 12.56
C ARG A 116 2.43 -11.27 11.77
N ALA A 117 1.47 -11.93 12.43
CA ALA A 117 0.47 -12.76 11.77
C ALA A 117 -0.43 -11.94 10.84
N LYS A 118 -0.87 -10.74 11.28
CA LYS A 118 -1.64 -9.82 10.42
C LYS A 118 -0.85 -9.38 9.19
N VAL A 119 0.42 -9.02 9.36
CA VAL A 119 1.29 -8.64 8.23
C VAL A 119 1.48 -9.81 7.27
N ALA A 120 1.76 -11.01 7.77
CA ALA A 120 1.89 -12.22 6.95
C ALA A 120 0.60 -12.53 6.17
N GLN A 121 -0.56 -12.39 6.81
CA GLN A 121 -1.86 -12.56 6.17
C GLN A 121 -2.09 -11.51 5.07
N ALA A 122 -1.80 -10.24 5.33
CA ALA A 122 -1.93 -9.17 4.34
C ALA A 122 -1.02 -9.40 3.13
N ILE A 123 0.23 -9.83 3.35
CA ILE A 123 1.17 -10.17 2.27
C ILE A 123 0.66 -11.36 1.46
N SER A 124 0.16 -12.41 2.10
CA SER A 124 -0.42 -13.56 1.40
C SER A 124 -1.61 -13.13 0.53
N ALA A 125 -2.56 -12.40 1.10
CA ALA A 125 -3.73 -11.91 0.37
C ALA A 125 -3.35 -11.00 -0.81
N ALA A 126 -2.34 -10.13 -0.64
CA ALA A 126 -1.83 -9.29 -1.72
C ALA A 126 -1.18 -10.13 -2.85
N LYS A 127 -0.46 -11.21 -2.51
CA LYS A 127 0.12 -12.14 -3.48
C LYS A 127 -0.95 -12.92 -4.25
N ASP A 128 -1.97 -13.40 -3.55
CA ASP A 128 -3.09 -14.12 -4.17
C ASP A 128 -3.88 -13.21 -5.13
N LEU A 129 -4.13 -11.97 -4.70
CA LEU A 129 -4.78 -10.95 -5.52
C LEU A 129 -3.93 -10.55 -6.74
N ALA A 130 -2.61 -10.36 -6.56
CA ALA A 130 -1.70 -10.08 -7.68
C ALA A 130 -1.69 -11.23 -8.69
N ALA A 131 -1.61 -12.48 -8.23
CA ALA A 131 -1.67 -13.65 -9.09
C ALA A 131 -3.02 -13.75 -9.85
N ALA A 132 -4.14 -13.41 -9.19
CA ALA A 132 -5.45 -13.37 -9.82
C ALA A 132 -5.55 -12.31 -10.92
N ILE A 133 -4.96 -11.13 -10.71
CA ILE A 133 -4.87 -10.02 -11.68
C ILE A 133 -4.02 -10.43 -12.89
N GLU A 134 -2.84 -11.01 -12.64
CA GLU A 134 -1.90 -11.46 -13.67
C GLU A 134 -2.47 -12.62 -14.50
N LYS A 135 -3.11 -13.60 -13.86
CA LYS A 135 -3.78 -14.73 -14.52
C LYS A 135 -4.81 -14.25 -15.55
N ARG A 136 -5.46 -13.12 -15.29
CA ARG A 136 -6.44 -12.50 -16.18
C ARG A 136 -5.80 -11.59 -17.23
N GLY A 137 -4.49 -11.37 -17.20
CA GLY A 137 -3.78 -10.48 -18.13
C GLY A 137 -4.14 -9.01 -17.93
N LEU A 138 -4.58 -8.62 -16.72
CA LEU A 138 -4.95 -7.24 -16.41
C LEU A 138 -3.69 -6.41 -16.19
N ARG A 139 -3.72 -5.16 -16.66
CA ARG A 139 -2.57 -4.25 -16.59
C ARG A 139 -2.95 -3.05 -15.74
N LEU A 140 -2.47 -3.03 -14.49
CA LEU A 140 -2.67 -1.90 -13.59
C LEU A 140 -1.51 -0.93 -13.74
N GLY A 141 -1.78 0.36 -13.66
CA GLY A 141 -0.79 1.42 -13.65
C GLY A 141 -1.06 2.41 -12.53
N LYS A 142 -0.32 3.52 -12.55
CA LYS A 142 -0.39 4.57 -11.53
C LYS A 142 -1.81 5.09 -11.35
N ALA A 143 -2.21 5.31 -10.10
CA ALA A 143 -3.50 5.92 -9.77
C ALA A 143 -3.60 7.33 -10.36
N ALA A 144 -4.63 7.57 -11.17
CA ALA A 144 -4.89 8.87 -11.80
C ALA A 144 -5.91 9.71 -11.02
N TYR A 145 -6.79 9.08 -10.24
CA TYR A 145 -7.94 9.73 -9.57
C TYR A 145 -8.00 9.45 -8.08
N GLN A 146 -6.85 9.32 -7.42
CA GLN A 146 -6.76 8.96 -5.99
C GLN A 146 -7.50 9.96 -5.09
N GLN A 147 -7.68 11.22 -5.50
CA GLN A 147 -8.48 12.20 -4.76
C GLN A 147 -9.98 11.83 -4.72
N LEU A 148 -10.49 11.13 -5.74
CA LEU A 148 -11.88 10.69 -5.84
C LEU A 148 -12.08 9.29 -5.27
N THR A 149 -11.13 8.38 -5.54
CA THR A 149 -11.25 6.97 -5.18
C THR A 149 -10.64 6.61 -3.83
N GLY A 150 -9.78 7.47 -3.28
CA GLY A 150 -8.95 7.14 -2.11
C GLY A 150 -8.03 5.94 -2.39
N VAL A 151 -7.72 5.18 -1.33
CA VAL A 151 -6.87 3.97 -1.35
C VAL A 151 -7.68 2.67 -1.58
N LYS A 152 -8.82 2.76 -2.27
CA LYS A 152 -9.66 1.59 -2.60
C LYS A 152 -8.92 0.66 -3.57
N LYS A 153 -9.18 -0.64 -3.43
CA LYS A 153 -8.46 -1.74 -4.12
C LYS A 153 -9.45 -2.83 -4.53
N PRO A 154 -9.14 -3.62 -5.56
CA PRO A 154 -9.90 -4.83 -5.84
C PRO A 154 -9.82 -5.82 -4.69
N LYS A 155 -10.83 -6.67 -4.59
CA LYS A 155 -10.88 -7.79 -3.65
C LYS A 155 -11.06 -9.09 -4.43
N LEU A 156 -10.57 -10.19 -3.87
CA LEU A 156 -10.80 -11.53 -4.39
C LEU A 156 -11.76 -12.24 -3.43
N ASP A 157 -12.87 -12.76 -3.93
CA ASP A 157 -13.80 -13.55 -3.12
C ASP A 157 -13.38 -15.03 -3.02
N GLU A 158 -14.15 -15.82 -2.26
CA GLU A 158 -13.89 -17.25 -2.04
C GLU A 158 -14.07 -18.10 -3.31
N GLN A 159 -14.83 -17.59 -4.30
CA GLN A 159 -15.06 -18.23 -5.59
C GLN A 159 -13.97 -17.86 -6.60
N GLY A 160 -13.05 -16.96 -6.22
CA GLY A 160 -11.95 -16.49 -7.04
C GLY A 160 -12.36 -15.42 -8.05
N VAL A 161 -13.51 -14.75 -7.88
CA VAL A 161 -13.98 -13.62 -8.69
C VAL A 161 -13.37 -12.34 -8.13
N LEU A 162 -12.87 -11.47 -9.02
CA LEU A 162 -12.41 -10.15 -8.61
C LEU A 162 -13.59 -9.18 -8.52
N HIS A 163 -13.67 -8.50 -7.39
CA HIS A 163 -14.59 -7.41 -7.15
C HIS A 163 -13.85 -6.09 -7.21
N TRP A 164 -14.30 -5.20 -8.08
CA TRP A 164 -13.63 -3.94 -8.37
C TRP A 164 -14.43 -2.75 -7.85
N PRO A 165 -13.80 -1.81 -7.14
CA PRO A 165 -14.32 -0.45 -7.17
C PRO A 165 -14.26 0.08 -8.61
N VAL A 166 -15.28 0.80 -9.06
CA VAL A 166 -15.32 1.38 -10.41
C VAL A 166 -15.75 2.84 -10.34
N LEU A 167 -14.99 3.71 -11.02
CA LEU A 167 -15.29 5.12 -11.14
C LEU A 167 -15.96 5.41 -12.49
N LEU A 168 -17.15 6.00 -12.46
CA LEU A 168 -17.82 6.54 -13.64
C LEU A 168 -17.63 8.05 -13.66
N LEU A 169 -17.02 8.57 -14.72
CA LEU A 169 -16.78 9.99 -14.91
C LEU A 169 -17.76 10.58 -15.92
N TYR A 170 -18.31 11.73 -15.60
CA TYR A 170 -19.14 12.56 -16.48
C TYR A 170 -18.30 13.75 -16.96
N PRO A 171 -17.55 13.60 -18.08
CA PRO A 171 -16.55 14.57 -18.50
C PRO A 171 -17.12 15.94 -18.88
N GLU A 172 -18.40 16.01 -19.24
CA GLU A 172 -19.09 17.24 -19.60
C GLU A 172 -19.16 18.25 -18.44
N VAL A 173 -19.39 17.74 -17.23
CA VAL A 173 -19.59 18.54 -16.01
C VAL A 173 -18.51 18.28 -14.96
N MET A 174 -17.51 17.44 -15.28
CA MET A 174 -16.46 17.00 -14.35
C MET A 174 -17.02 16.41 -13.04
N SER A 175 -18.14 15.70 -13.15
CA SER A 175 -18.76 14.97 -12.04
C SER A 175 -18.41 13.49 -12.11
N SER A 176 -18.70 12.75 -11.04
CA SER A 176 -18.39 11.32 -10.96
C SER A 176 -19.37 10.56 -10.07
N ASP A 177 -19.62 9.30 -10.42
CA ASP A 177 -20.21 8.30 -9.55
C ASP A 177 -19.21 7.19 -9.24
N PHE A 178 -19.40 6.53 -8.11
CA PHE A 178 -18.52 5.47 -7.65
C PHE A 178 -19.32 4.22 -7.30
N ILE A 179 -19.01 3.12 -7.99
CA ILE A 179 -19.54 1.80 -7.68
C ILE A 179 -18.53 1.13 -6.75
N GLU A 180 -18.94 0.83 -5.52
CA GLU A 180 -18.01 0.30 -4.51
C GLU A 180 -17.57 -1.14 -4.79
N ASP A 181 -18.46 -1.93 -5.38
CA ASP A 181 -18.33 -3.38 -5.53
C ASP A 181 -18.93 -3.82 -6.87
N PHE A 182 -18.07 -4.02 -7.88
CA PHE A 182 -18.44 -4.47 -9.22
C PHE A 182 -17.75 -5.82 -9.48
N PRO A 183 -18.48 -6.95 -9.41
CA PRO A 183 -17.94 -8.26 -9.75
C PRO A 183 -17.50 -8.30 -11.21
N GLU A 184 -16.29 -8.79 -11.50
CA GLU A 184 -15.75 -8.76 -12.87
C GLU A 184 -16.58 -9.57 -13.89
N THR A 185 -17.41 -10.49 -13.40
CA THR A 185 -18.32 -11.34 -14.18
C THR A 185 -19.59 -10.61 -14.61
N ASP A 186 -19.94 -9.52 -13.93
CA ASP A 186 -21.19 -8.81 -14.17
C ASP A 186 -21.09 -7.94 -15.41
N MET A 187 -22.22 -7.72 -16.08
CA MET A 187 -22.28 -6.87 -17.25
C MET A 187 -22.43 -5.41 -16.87
N PHE A 188 -21.88 -4.51 -17.70
CA PHE A 188 -22.13 -3.07 -17.53
C PHE A 188 -23.62 -2.74 -17.68
N SER A 189 -24.35 -3.43 -18.56
CA SER A 189 -25.77 -3.19 -18.78
C SER A 189 -26.58 -3.31 -17.49
N GLU A 190 -26.30 -4.29 -16.64
CA GLU A 190 -27.04 -4.51 -15.39
C GLU A 190 -26.84 -3.35 -14.40
N HIS A 191 -25.60 -2.88 -14.26
CA HIS A 191 -25.28 -1.72 -13.42
C HIS A 191 -25.86 -0.42 -14.00
N LEU A 192 -25.78 -0.23 -15.32
CA LEU A 192 -26.33 0.94 -15.99
C LEU A 192 -27.86 0.98 -15.95
N ASP A 193 -28.52 -0.18 -16.04
CA ASP A 193 -29.98 -0.28 -15.90
C ASP A 193 -30.41 0.21 -14.51
N LEU A 194 -29.67 -0.14 -13.46
CA LEU A 194 -29.94 0.35 -12.10
C LEU A 194 -29.67 1.85 -11.95
N MET A 195 -28.55 2.35 -12.50
CA MET A 195 -28.18 3.76 -12.35
C MET A 195 -29.06 4.72 -13.15
N PHE A 196 -29.48 4.32 -14.36
CA PHE A 196 -30.21 5.15 -15.32
C PHE A 196 -31.65 4.67 -15.54
N SER A 197 -32.21 3.89 -14.62
CA SER A 197 -33.62 3.47 -14.68
C SER A 197 -34.57 4.67 -14.60
N GLU A 198 -35.80 4.52 -15.11
CA GLU A 198 -36.86 5.52 -14.93
C GLU A 198 -37.24 5.72 -13.45
N SER A 199 -36.96 4.74 -12.59
CA SER A 199 -37.17 4.82 -11.14
C SER A 199 -36.02 5.48 -10.38
N SER A 200 -34.88 5.70 -11.02
CA SER A 200 -33.71 6.32 -10.38
C SER A 200 -33.86 7.83 -10.39
N PRO A 201 -33.41 8.54 -9.33
CA PRO A 201 -33.42 9.99 -9.33
C PRO A 201 -32.58 10.51 -10.50
N PRO A 202 -33.04 11.56 -11.22
CA PRO A 202 -32.26 12.13 -12.30
C PRO A 202 -30.96 12.70 -11.76
N LEU A 203 -29.92 12.68 -12.60
CA LEU A 203 -28.64 13.29 -12.27
C LEU A 203 -28.86 14.79 -11.95
N PRO A 204 -28.39 15.31 -10.79
CA PRO A 204 -28.74 16.66 -10.35
C PRO A 204 -28.35 17.79 -11.32
N TRP A 205 -27.36 17.52 -12.17
CA TRP A 205 -26.83 18.46 -13.16
C TRP A 205 -27.42 18.24 -14.57
N ASP A 206 -28.19 17.18 -14.80
CA ASP A 206 -28.77 16.85 -16.11
C ASP A 206 -30.16 17.49 -16.29
N GLU A 207 -30.20 18.83 -16.30
CA GLU A 207 -31.45 19.60 -16.43
C GLU A 207 -32.23 19.27 -17.71
N ASN A 208 -31.54 18.88 -18.77
CA ASN A 208 -32.13 18.56 -20.07
C ASN A 208 -32.52 17.08 -20.22
N HIS A 209 -32.33 16.26 -19.18
CA HIS A 209 -32.55 14.80 -19.22
C HIS A 209 -31.88 14.13 -20.42
N ALA A 210 -30.64 14.55 -20.73
CA ALA A 210 -29.89 14.03 -21.84
C ALA A 210 -29.28 12.66 -21.53
N TYR A 211 -28.92 12.37 -20.27
CA TYR A 211 -28.27 11.14 -19.83
C TYR A 211 -29.31 10.05 -19.52
N THR A 212 -30.01 9.61 -20.56
CA THR A 212 -30.96 8.51 -20.48
C THR A 212 -30.32 7.18 -20.84
N ARG A 213 -30.90 6.07 -20.35
CA ARG A 213 -30.37 4.72 -20.58
C ARG A 213 -30.15 4.36 -22.05
N ASP A 214 -31.03 4.82 -22.94
CA ASP A 214 -30.91 4.64 -24.39
C ASP A 214 -29.82 5.50 -25.03
N ALA A 215 -29.41 6.61 -24.41
CA ALA A 215 -28.55 7.63 -25.00
C ALA A 215 -27.09 7.56 -24.54
N ILE A 216 -26.83 7.01 -23.34
CA ILE A 216 -25.48 6.95 -22.78
C ILE A 216 -24.58 5.97 -23.54
N GLU A 217 -23.28 6.25 -23.51
CA GLU A 217 -22.22 5.40 -24.01
C GLU A 217 -21.04 5.41 -23.03
N LEU A 218 -20.37 4.26 -22.91
CA LEU A 218 -19.20 4.09 -22.06
C LEU A 218 -17.91 4.11 -22.89
N TYR A 219 -16.90 4.80 -22.36
CA TYR A 219 -15.56 4.86 -22.94
C TYR A 219 -14.48 4.66 -21.88
N CYS A 220 -13.32 4.15 -22.28
CA CYS A 220 -12.11 4.23 -21.48
C CYS A 220 -10.97 4.84 -22.30
N GLN A 221 -9.96 5.38 -21.63
CA GLN A 221 -8.80 6.00 -22.27
C GLN A 221 -7.75 4.93 -22.58
N ALA A 222 -7.28 4.89 -23.84
CA ALA A 222 -6.23 3.98 -24.24
C ALA A 222 -4.84 4.46 -23.81
N GLY A 223 -4.01 3.53 -23.33
CA GLY A 223 -2.55 3.63 -23.32
C GLY A 223 -1.97 4.73 -22.44
N ASP A 224 -2.71 5.21 -21.43
CA ASP A 224 -2.17 6.20 -20.51
C ASP A 224 -1.33 5.53 -19.41
N GLY A 225 -0.04 5.87 -19.36
CA GLY A 225 0.91 5.39 -18.35
C GLY A 225 1.61 4.06 -18.65
N THR A 226 2.44 3.65 -17.69
CA THR A 226 3.15 2.37 -17.70
C THR A 226 2.49 1.38 -16.73
N PRO A 227 2.28 0.11 -17.14
CA PRO A 227 1.84 -0.92 -16.21
C PRO A 227 2.86 -1.13 -15.08
N PHE A 228 2.36 -1.45 -13.89
CA PHE A 228 3.18 -1.85 -12.76
C PHE A 228 3.94 -3.14 -13.05
N SER A 229 5.18 -3.18 -12.57
CA SER A 229 5.87 -4.44 -12.26
C SER A 229 5.18 -5.18 -11.12
N ARG A 230 5.50 -6.46 -10.94
CA ARG A 230 4.95 -7.27 -9.83
C ARG A 230 5.22 -6.63 -8.46
N SER A 231 6.44 -6.16 -8.23
CA SER A 231 6.84 -5.51 -6.98
C SER A 231 6.04 -4.24 -6.71
N GLU A 232 5.82 -3.42 -7.74
CA GLU A 232 5.00 -2.20 -7.65
C GLU A 232 3.53 -2.53 -7.38
N LEU A 233 2.99 -3.57 -8.02
CA LEU A 233 1.64 -4.06 -7.77
C LEU A 233 1.47 -4.51 -6.32
N LEU A 234 2.39 -5.33 -5.79
CA LEU A 234 2.33 -5.78 -4.39
C LEU A 234 2.44 -4.60 -3.41
N LYS A 235 3.33 -3.64 -3.68
CA LYS A 235 3.45 -2.42 -2.85
C LYS A 235 2.14 -1.62 -2.85
N TYR A 236 1.52 -1.43 -4.01
CA TYR A 236 0.22 -0.79 -4.12
C TYR A 236 -0.86 -1.56 -3.33
N LEU A 237 -0.94 -2.89 -3.50
CA LEU A 237 -1.91 -3.72 -2.79
C LEU A 237 -1.72 -3.71 -1.26
N LEU A 238 -0.51 -3.47 -0.77
CA LEU A 238 -0.19 -3.37 0.66
C LEU A 238 -0.31 -1.95 1.24
N GLU A 239 -0.34 -0.92 0.40
CA GLU A 239 -0.43 0.49 0.83
C GLU A 239 -1.60 0.74 1.80
N GLY A 240 -1.33 1.30 2.98
CA GLY A 240 -2.37 1.58 3.99
C GLY A 240 -2.90 0.35 4.76
N THR A 241 -2.43 -0.86 4.47
CA THR A 241 -2.75 -2.08 5.26
C THR A 241 -1.64 -2.45 6.25
N VAL A 242 -0.39 -2.16 5.88
CA VAL A 242 0.81 -2.52 6.63
C VAL A 242 1.77 -1.33 6.58
N ASP A 243 2.40 -0.99 7.71
CA ASP A 243 3.42 0.06 7.77
C ASP A 243 4.61 -0.34 6.90
N SER A 244 5.13 0.59 6.11
CA SER A 244 6.24 0.33 5.17
C SER A 244 7.49 -0.24 5.85
N GLY A 245 7.76 0.15 7.11
CA GLY A 245 8.87 -0.38 7.92
C GLY A 245 8.67 -1.79 8.46
N SER A 246 7.46 -2.37 8.31
CA SER A 246 7.15 -3.74 8.74
C SER A 246 7.07 -4.75 7.58
N LEU A 247 7.25 -4.27 6.35
CA LEU A 247 7.36 -5.12 5.17
C LEU A 247 8.77 -5.71 5.05
N PRO A 248 8.91 -6.95 4.55
CA PRO A 248 10.22 -7.51 4.25
C PRO A 248 10.91 -6.71 3.12
N GLU A 249 12.25 -6.69 3.12
CA GLU A 249 13.06 -5.99 2.10
C GLU A 249 12.75 -6.46 0.67
N SER A 250 12.33 -7.72 0.51
CA SER A 250 11.83 -8.27 -0.75
C SER A 250 10.43 -8.87 -0.56
N LEU A 251 9.47 -8.40 -1.35
CA LEU A 251 8.12 -8.98 -1.42
C LEU A 251 8.07 -10.18 -2.38
N ASP A 252 9.04 -10.28 -3.28
CA ASP A 252 9.08 -11.20 -4.43
C ASP A 252 9.95 -12.44 -4.19
N GLY A 253 10.09 -12.90 -2.94
CA GLY A 253 11.00 -13.99 -2.56
C GLY A 253 11.10 -15.15 -3.57
N GLU A 254 12.32 -15.36 -4.07
CA GLU A 254 12.86 -16.51 -4.81
C GLU A 254 11.95 -17.13 -5.91
N ASP A 255 11.95 -16.51 -7.10
CA ASP A 255 11.95 -17.23 -8.37
C ASP A 255 12.94 -16.53 -9.30
N GLY A 256 13.98 -17.25 -9.71
CA GLY A 256 15.10 -16.70 -10.47
C GLY A 256 14.70 -16.23 -11.88
N GLU A 257 15.00 -14.98 -12.19
CA GLU A 257 15.96 -14.61 -13.23
C GLU A 257 16.30 -13.12 -13.12
N HIS A 258 17.60 -12.82 -13.09
CA HIS A 258 18.14 -11.48 -13.02
C HIS A 258 17.84 -10.72 -14.32
N GLY A 259 16.74 -9.95 -14.32
CA GLY A 259 16.47 -8.91 -15.32
C GLY A 259 16.77 -7.53 -14.76
N THR A 260 18.02 -7.24 -14.40
CA THR A 260 18.44 -5.87 -14.04
C THR A 260 18.36 -4.96 -15.26
N VAL A 261 17.21 -4.31 -15.47
CA VAL A 261 17.11 -3.13 -16.32
C VAL A 261 17.21 -1.91 -15.40
N LYS A 262 18.42 -1.36 -15.33
CA LYS A 262 18.62 0.01 -14.83
C LYS A 262 17.89 0.96 -15.77
N GLY A 263 16.79 1.54 -15.30
CA GLY A 263 16.08 2.62 -15.96
C GLY A 263 16.07 3.87 -15.09
N SER A 264 17.23 4.50 -14.90
CA SER A 264 17.29 5.90 -14.47
C SER A 264 16.97 6.77 -15.68
N THR A 265 15.77 7.32 -15.81
CA THR A 265 15.57 8.51 -16.64
C THR A 265 14.36 9.34 -16.20
N ALA A 266 14.61 10.64 -16.10
CA ALA A 266 13.75 11.79 -15.90
C ALA A 266 12.23 11.61 -16.09
N ILE A 267 11.50 12.10 -15.08
CA ILE A 267 10.11 12.49 -15.17
C ILE A 267 10.01 13.62 -16.20
N SER A 268 9.56 13.32 -17.42
CA SER A 268 8.93 14.33 -18.25
C SER A 268 7.43 14.27 -17.98
N SER A 269 6.88 15.34 -17.44
CA SER A 269 5.47 15.67 -17.56
C SER A 269 5.12 15.74 -19.04
N SER A 270 4.63 14.64 -19.63
CA SER A 270 4.10 14.65 -20.97
C SER A 270 2.72 15.30 -20.94
N GLN A 271 2.73 16.61 -21.15
CA GLN A 271 1.62 17.36 -21.71
C GLN A 271 1.03 16.63 -22.93
N GLY A 272 -0.30 16.49 -22.95
CA GLY A 272 -1.12 16.51 -24.16
C GLY A 272 -0.87 15.41 -25.20
N SER A 273 -1.10 14.15 -24.86
CA SER A 273 -1.54 13.17 -25.87
C SER A 273 -3.05 13.08 -25.79
N SER A 274 -3.75 13.38 -26.88
CA SER A 274 -5.19 13.13 -26.99
C SER A 274 -5.43 11.62 -26.91
N GLY A 275 -5.61 11.12 -25.69
CA GLY A 275 -5.78 9.69 -25.41
C GLY A 275 -6.88 9.11 -26.31
N LYS A 276 -6.53 8.08 -27.07
CA LYS A 276 -7.48 7.42 -27.96
C LYS A 276 -8.61 6.80 -27.13
N TRP A 277 -9.84 7.20 -27.38
CA TRP A 277 -11.02 6.66 -26.68
C TRP A 277 -11.38 5.27 -27.20
N ILE A 278 -11.53 4.31 -26.28
CA ILE A 278 -12.01 2.95 -26.55
C ILE A 278 -13.47 2.90 -26.12
N LYS A 279 -14.38 2.62 -27.06
CA LYS A 279 -15.80 2.42 -26.73
C LYS A 279 -15.98 1.07 -26.04
N VAL A 280 -16.56 1.09 -24.85
CA VAL A 280 -16.93 -0.11 -24.09
C VAL A 280 -18.34 -0.53 -24.50
N ARG A 281 -18.52 -1.83 -24.74
CA ARG A 281 -19.84 -2.40 -25.06
C ARG A 281 -20.51 -2.79 -23.75
N GLU A 282 -21.72 -2.29 -23.52
CA GLU A 282 -22.42 -2.50 -22.25
C GLU A 282 -22.82 -3.97 -21.98
N GLY A 283 -23.05 -4.76 -23.03
CA GLY A 283 -23.32 -6.21 -22.90
C GLY A 283 -22.07 -7.08 -22.70
N LYS A 284 -20.91 -6.46 -22.43
CA LYS A 284 -19.70 -7.16 -22.00
C LYS A 284 -19.59 -7.16 -20.49
N THR A 285 -18.87 -8.14 -19.96
CA THR A 285 -18.52 -8.14 -18.54
C THR A 285 -17.45 -7.10 -18.25
N LEU A 286 -17.31 -6.71 -16.98
CA LEU A 286 -16.22 -5.85 -16.55
C LEU A 286 -14.86 -6.49 -16.90
N GLN A 287 -14.66 -7.78 -16.64
CA GLN A 287 -13.42 -8.50 -16.98
C GLN A 287 -13.04 -8.31 -18.46
N GLU A 288 -13.99 -8.50 -19.38
CA GLU A 288 -13.74 -8.36 -20.82
C GLU A 288 -13.32 -6.93 -21.22
N ALA A 289 -13.83 -5.91 -20.53
CA ALA A 289 -13.41 -4.53 -20.74
C ALA A 289 -12.01 -4.26 -20.17
N LEU A 290 -11.73 -4.79 -18.97
CA LEU A 290 -10.42 -4.66 -18.31
C LEU A 290 -9.30 -5.38 -19.07
N GLN A 291 -9.62 -6.47 -19.76
CA GLN A 291 -8.69 -7.25 -20.60
C GLN A 291 -8.36 -6.59 -21.95
N HIS A 292 -8.90 -5.40 -22.25
CA HIS A 292 -8.62 -4.73 -23.51
C HIS A 292 -7.12 -4.41 -23.64
N LYS A 293 -6.49 -4.84 -24.74
CA LYS A 293 -5.04 -4.74 -25.00
C LYS A 293 -4.45 -3.32 -25.01
N ASP A 294 -5.30 -2.30 -25.07
CA ASP A 294 -4.89 -0.89 -25.05
C ASP A 294 -5.33 -0.20 -23.75
N TYR A 295 -5.99 -0.89 -22.82
CA TYR A 295 -6.42 -0.32 -21.55
C TYR A 295 -5.44 -0.65 -20.41
N ILE A 296 -4.98 0.39 -19.72
CA ILE A 296 -4.19 0.29 -18.49
C ILE A 296 -5.07 0.85 -17.38
N ILE A 297 -5.34 0.04 -16.37
CA ILE A 297 -6.24 0.36 -15.26
C ILE A 297 -5.50 1.31 -14.32
N PRO A 298 -5.96 2.55 -14.11
CA PRO A 298 -5.27 3.54 -13.27
C PRO A 298 -5.54 3.27 -11.78
N ALA A 299 -5.02 2.15 -11.27
CA ALA A 299 -5.30 1.53 -9.97
C ALA A 299 -6.74 1.03 -9.80
N VAL A 300 -7.72 1.88 -10.07
CA VAL A 300 -9.16 1.61 -10.06
C VAL A 300 -9.68 1.76 -11.50
N PRO A 301 -10.51 0.85 -12.03
CA PRO A 301 -11.16 1.03 -13.33
C PRO A 301 -11.95 2.33 -13.42
N VAL A 302 -11.72 3.06 -14.51
CA VAL A 302 -12.36 4.33 -14.81
C VAL A 302 -13.02 4.26 -16.18
N PHE A 303 -14.30 4.58 -16.22
CA PHE A 303 -15.09 4.67 -17.45
C PHE A 303 -15.76 6.04 -17.55
N PHE A 304 -15.78 6.57 -18.76
CA PHE A 304 -16.37 7.86 -19.10
C PHE A 304 -17.76 7.63 -19.68
N VAL A 305 -18.75 8.23 -19.04
CA VAL A 305 -20.16 8.19 -19.47
C VAL A 305 -20.44 9.44 -20.29
N VAL A 306 -20.85 9.28 -21.54
CA VAL A 306 -21.24 10.39 -22.42
C VAL A 306 -22.61 10.14 -23.03
N SER A 307 -23.46 11.16 -23.11
CA SER A 307 -24.78 11.03 -23.75
C SER A 307 -24.75 11.48 -25.21
N ARG A 308 -25.28 10.64 -26.11
CA ARG A 308 -25.49 11.02 -27.53
C ARG A 308 -26.46 12.19 -27.74
N LYS A 309 -27.30 12.50 -26.75
CA LYS A 309 -28.26 13.62 -26.78
C LYS A 309 -27.61 14.95 -26.34
N SER A 310 -26.45 14.90 -25.69
CA SER A 310 -25.74 16.11 -25.26
C SER A 310 -24.97 16.77 -26.41
N ALA A 311 -24.91 18.11 -26.40
CA ALA A 311 -24.06 18.88 -27.30
C ALA A 311 -22.56 18.53 -27.14
N PHE A 312 -22.15 18.13 -25.93
CA PHE A 312 -20.78 17.72 -25.61
C PHE A 312 -20.33 16.50 -26.41
N TYR A 313 -21.24 15.58 -26.76
CA TYR A 313 -20.91 14.34 -27.47
C TYR A 313 -20.17 14.60 -28.79
N SER A 314 -20.60 15.61 -29.54
CA SER A 314 -19.95 15.99 -30.80
C SER A 314 -18.48 16.40 -30.59
N LYS A 315 -18.21 17.19 -29.54
CA LYS A 315 -16.86 17.63 -29.15
C LYS A 315 -15.99 16.46 -28.68
N PHE A 316 -16.55 15.57 -27.87
CA PHE A 316 -15.87 14.38 -27.38
C PHE A 316 -15.48 13.43 -28.53
N LYS A 317 -16.42 13.12 -29.43
CA LYS A 317 -16.19 12.24 -30.58
C LYS A 317 -15.21 12.82 -31.60
N ALA A 318 -15.15 14.14 -31.73
CA ALA A 318 -14.18 14.83 -32.56
C ALA A 318 -12.73 14.76 -32.01
N GLY A 319 -12.53 14.29 -30.77
CA GLY A 319 -11.23 14.30 -30.11
C GLY A 319 -10.80 15.69 -29.62
N ASN A 320 -11.72 16.66 -29.62
CA ASN A 320 -11.49 18.05 -29.23
C ASN A 320 -11.64 18.26 -27.71
N TRP A 321 -11.57 17.18 -26.94
CA TRP A 321 -11.65 17.19 -25.49
C TRP A 321 -10.61 16.23 -24.91
N SER A 322 -9.88 16.74 -23.91
CA SER A 322 -8.95 15.99 -23.08
C SER A 322 -9.23 16.34 -21.61
N LEU A 323 -8.77 15.47 -20.71
CA LEU A 323 -8.77 15.79 -19.28
C LEU A 323 -8.00 17.10 -19.02
N PRO A 324 -8.45 17.94 -18.07
CA PRO A 324 -7.81 19.20 -17.72
C PRO A 324 -6.38 19.06 -17.17
#